data_AF-A0A2K3PJ17-F1
#
_entry.id   AF-A0A2K3PJ17-F1
#
_cell.length_a   1.000
_cell.length_b   1.000
_cell.length_c   1.000
_cell.angle_alpha   90.00
_cell.angle_beta   90.00
_cell.angle_gamma   90.00
#
_symmetry.space_group_name_H-M   'P 1'
#
loop_
_entity.id
_entity.type
_entity.pdbx_description
1 polymer ?
#
loop_
_entity_poly.entity_id
_entity_poly.type
_entity_poly.pdbx_seq_one_letter_code
_entity_poly.pdbx_strand_id
1 'polypeptide(L)'
;MTATNDSNPWWLVFKQAITSTGEKLSRPEILASTTDARYIRQKGIPVLGFSPMKNTPILLHDHNEHLRDTVYLKGIHVYESLISSLSSFIPRSCRQVR
;
A
#
# COMPACT_ATOMS: atom_id res chain seq x y z
N MET A 1 11.81 -4.50 9.37
CA MET A 1 11.09 -3.29 8.92
C MET A 1 11.08 -3.29 7.39
N THR A 2 10.00 -2.83 6.74
CA THR A 2 9.91 -2.82 5.27
C THR A 2 10.43 -1.49 4.73
N ALA A 3 11.42 -1.52 3.84
CA ALA A 3 12.01 -0.31 3.27
C ALA A 3 11.04 0.37 2.28
N THR A 4 10.93 1.69 2.37
CA THR A 4 10.10 2.55 1.51
C THR A 4 10.99 3.50 0.69
N ASN A 5 12.06 2.96 0.14
CA ASN A 5 13.00 3.65 -0.75
C ASN A 5 13.39 2.72 -1.91
N ASP A 6 14.27 3.18 -2.78
CA ASP A 6 14.57 2.50 -4.05
C ASP A 6 15.35 1.18 -3.88
N SER A 7 15.80 0.85 -2.65
CA SER A 7 16.33 -0.48 -2.33
C SER A 7 15.27 -1.58 -2.33
N ASN A 8 13.98 -1.22 -2.20
CA ASN A 8 12.88 -2.15 -2.23
C ASN A 8 12.15 -2.09 -3.58
N PRO A 9 12.30 -3.10 -4.46
CA PRO A 9 11.64 -3.08 -5.76
C PRO A 9 10.10 -3.10 -5.65
N TRP A 10 9.56 -3.72 -4.61
CA TRP A 10 8.11 -3.72 -4.35
C TRP A 10 7.60 -2.32 -4.03
N TRP A 11 8.40 -1.49 -3.37
CA TRP A 11 8.07 -0.09 -3.11
C TRP A 11 7.99 0.74 -4.40
N LEU A 12 8.89 0.50 -5.34
CA LEU A 12 8.89 1.18 -6.64
C LEU A 12 7.61 0.87 -7.43
N VAL A 13 7.27 -0.41 -7.54
CA VAL A 13 6.05 -0.88 -8.24
C VAL A 13 4.80 -0.32 -7.56
N PHE A 14 4.77 -0.35 -6.23
CA PHE A 14 3.68 0.21 -5.43
C PHE A 14 3.47 1.71 -5.71
N LYS A 15 4.55 2.51 -5.69
CA LYS A 15 4.50 3.94 -6.04
C LYS A 15 3.95 4.16 -7.46
N GLN A 16 4.50 3.43 -8.43
CA GLN A 16 4.13 3.58 -9.84
C GLN A 16 2.65 3.25 -10.09
N ALA A 17 2.17 2.15 -9.51
CA ALA A 17 0.78 1.71 -9.63
C ALA A 17 -0.23 2.71 -9.06
N ILE A 18 0.13 3.44 -8.00
CA ILE A 18 -0.73 4.51 -7.47
C ILE A 18 -0.68 5.71 -8.40
N THR A 19 0.51 6.14 -8.83
CA THR A 19 0.66 7.31 -9.70
C THR A 19 0.00 7.14 -11.07
N SER A 20 -0.09 5.92 -11.60
CA SER A 20 -0.78 5.64 -12.87
C SER A 20 -2.29 5.89 -12.80
N THR A 21 -2.89 5.87 -11.61
CA THR A 21 -4.33 6.18 -11.40
C THR A 21 -4.63 7.67 -11.26
N GLY A 22 -3.61 8.52 -11.43
CA GLY A 22 -3.67 9.97 -11.22
C GLY A 22 -3.60 10.39 -9.74
N GLU A 23 -3.39 9.44 -8.83
CA GLU A 23 -3.28 9.72 -7.39
C GLU A 23 -1.84 9.97 -6.94
N LYS A 24 -1.71 10.58 -5.77
CA LYS A 24 -0.41 10.88 -5.15
C LYS A 24 -0.29 10.11 -3.84
N LEU A 25 0.85 9.45 -3.65
CA LEU A 25 1.17 8.77 -2.41
C LEU A 25 1.63 9.78 -1.35
N SER A 26 1.10 9.69 -0.14
CA SER A 26 1.56 10.48 1.01
C SER A 26 2.95 10.05 1.46
N ARG A 27 3.58 10.86 2.32
CA ARG A 27 4.85 10.52 2.94
C ARG A 27 4.69 9.19 3.72
N PRO A 28 5.62 8.24 3.60
CA PRO A 28 5.60 7.03 4.42
C PRO A 28 5.68 7.36 5.90
N GLU A 29 4.87 6.69 6.71
CA GLU A 29 4.84 6.88 8.16
C GLU A 29 5.00 5.55 8.89
N ILE A 30 5.57 5.63 10.10
CA ILE A 30 5.62 4.49 11.01
C ILE A 30 4.33 4.52 11.82
N LEU A 31 3.45 3.57 11.56
CA LEU A 31 2.26 3.39 12.38
C LEU A 31 2.67 2.80 13.74
N ALA A 32 2.42 3.53 14.82
CA ALA A 32 2.70 3.08 16.19
C ALA A 32 1.69 2.01 16.70
N SER A 33 0.61 1.78 15.95
CA SER A 33 -0.43 0.80 16.26
C SER A 33 -0.04 -0.63 15.86
N THR A 34 -0.83 -1.59 16.33
CA THR A 34 -0.66 -3.01 16.00
C THR A 34 -1.49 -3.35 14.77
N THR A 35 -0.83 -3.89 13.74
CA THR A 35 -1.49 -4.40 12.52
C THR A 35 -0.97 -5.81 12.22
N ASP A 36 -1.68 -6.55 11.37
CA ASP A 36 -1.27 -7.90 10.92
C ASP A 36 0.11 -7.90 10.26
N ALA A 37 0.54 -6.75 9.71
CA ALA A 37 1.86 -6.54 9.14
C ALA A 37 2.98 -6.86 10.13
N ARG A 38 2.76 -6.74 11.46
CA ARG A 38 3.73 -7.15 12.48
C ARG A 38 4.13 -8.61 12.31
N TYR A 39 3.16 -9.52 12.24
CA TYR A 39 3.41 -10.96 12.18
C TYR A 39 3.95 -11.41 10.83
N ILE A 40 3.49 -10.79 9.74
CA ILE A 40 3.98 -11.10 8.40
C ILE A 40 5.43 -10.64 8.23
N ARG A 41 5.78 -9.44 8.73
CA ARG A 41 7.17 -8.95 8.69
C ARG A 41 8.12 -9.80 9.54
N GLN A 42 7.66 -10.40 10.64
CA GLN A 42 8.46 -11.34 11.44
C GLN A 42 8.85 -12.60 10.64
N LYS A 43 8.06 -12.99 9.64
CA LYS A 43 8.38 -14.08 8.71
C LYS A 43 9.32 -13.66 7.56
N GLY A 44 9.87 -12.46 7.60
CA GLY A 44 10.77 -11.94 6.56
C GLY A 44 10.07 -11.45 5.28
N ILE A 45 8.73 -11.42 5.26
CA ILE A 45 7.96 -10.96 4.10
C ILE A 45 7.79 -9.42 4.18
N PRO A 46 8.14 -8.65 3.12
CA PRO A 46 7.93 -7.21 3.11
C PRO A 46 6.44 -6.87 3.04
N VAL A 47 5.99 -5.91 3.86
CA VAL A 47 4.58 -5.48 3.93
C VAL A 47 4.47 -3.97 4.00
N LEU A 48 3.55 -3.41 3.22
CA LEU A 48 3.16 -2.00 3.26
C LEU A 48 1.71 -1.92 3.76
N GLY A 49 1.48 -1.10 4.78
CA GLY A 49 0.12 -0.74 5.20
C GLY A 49 -0.34 0.46 4.38
N PHE A 50 -1.52 0.38 3.78
CA PHE A 50 -2.03 1.42 2.91
C PHE A 50 -3.56 1.41 2.89
N SER A 51 -4.14 2.59 2.93
CA SER A 51 -5.58 2.81 2.73
C SER A 51 -5.75 4.03 1.80
N PRO A 52 -6.45 3.91 0.66
CA PRO A 52 -6.64 5.00 -0.30
C PRO A 52 -7.73 5.99 0.16
N MET A 53 -7.59 6.56 1.35
CA MET A 53 -8.57 7.44 2.01
C MET A 53 -8.14 8.90 1.95
N LYS A 54 -7.92 9.42 0.73
CA LYS A 54 -7.46 10.79 0.52
C LYS A 54 -8.48 11.81 1.03
N ASN A 55 -8.00 12.91 1.61
CA ASN A 55 -8.84 14.01 2.10
C ASN A 55 -9.98 13.53 3.04
N THR A 56 -9.70 12.52 3.86
CA THR A 56 -10.63 11.96 4.83
C THR A 56 -10.12 12.26 6.24
N PRO A 57 -10.97 12.72 7.16
CA PRO A 57 -10.57 12.92 8.56
C PRO A 57 -10.15 11.59 9.20
N ILE A 58 -9.24 11.64 10.16
CA ILE A 58 -8.85 10.45 10.93
C ILE A 58 -9.92 10.22 11.99
N LEU A 59 -10.83 9.28 11.74
CA LEU A 59 -11.94 8.92 12.64
C LEU A 59 -11.90 7.45 13.06
N LEU A 60 -10.77 6.77 12.87
CA LEU A 60 -10.61 5.37 13.24
C LEU A 60 -10.92 5.21 14.74
N HIS A 61 -11.98 4.45 15.06
CA HIS A 61 -12.49 4.24 16.42
C HIS A 61 -13.10 5.47 17.11
N ASP A 62 -13.51 6.49 16.35
CA ASP A 62 -14.24 7.64 16.89
C ASP A 62 -15.73 7.60 16.53
N HIS A 63 -16.51 8.48 17.16
CA HIS A 63 -17.92 8.67 16.88
C HIS A 63 -18.13 9.15 15.45
N ASN A 64 -19.17 8.63 14.79
CA ASN A 64 -19.50 8.98 13.40
C ASN A 64 -18.35 8.70 12.41
N GLU A 65 -17.55 7.64 12.65
CA GLU A 65 -16.61 7.11 11.68
C GLU A 65 -17.32 6.87 10.33
N HIS A 66 -16.84 7.53 9.27
CA HIS A 66 -17.43 7.46 7.95
C HIS A 66 -16.38 7.65 6.86
N LEU A 67 -16.75 7.23 5.64
CA LEU A 67 -15.97 7.45 4.43
C LEU A 67 -16.90 7.92 3.33
N ARG A 68 -16.48 8.94 2.57
CA ARG A 68 -17.24 9.41 1.41
C ARG A 68 -17.25 8.34 0.32
N ASP A 69 -18.41 8.07 -0.24
CA ASP A 69 -18.62 7.10 -1.33
C ASP A 69 -17.66 7.29 -2.52
N THR A 70 -17.43 8.52 -2.95
CA THR A 70 -16.49 8.84 -4.05
C THR A 70 -15.05 8.50 -3.70
N VAL A 71 -14.65 8.63 -2.42
CA VAL A 71 -13.31 8.22 -1.95
C VAL A 71 -13.22 6.69 -1.92
N TYR A 72 -14.26 6.01 -1.44
CA TYR A 72 -14.33 4.55 -1.44
C TYR A 72 -14.22 3.98 -2.87
N LEU A 73 -15.02 4.50 -3.81
CA LEU A 73 -15.01 4.06 -5.22
C LEU A 73 -13.67 4.36 -5.90
N LYS A 74 -13.06 5.52 -5.63
CA LYS A 74 -11.70 5.81 -6.13
C LYS A 74 -10.67 4.87 -5.53
N GLY A 75 -10.84 4.48 -4.27
CA GLY A 75 -10.01 3.49 -3.59
C GLY A 75 -10.02 2.12 -4.27
N ILE A 76 -11.19 1.66 -4.74
CA ILE A 76 -11.31 0.42 -5.53
C ILE A 76 -10.42 0.51 -6.78
N HIS A 77 -10.53 1.60 -7.54
CA HIS A 77 -9.73 1.80 -8.75
C HIS A 77 -8.21 1.82 -8.47
N VAL A 78 -7.80 2.40 -7.33
CA VAL A 78 -6.39 2.35 -6.89
C VAL A 78 -5.94 0.91 -6.59
N TYR A 79 -6.78 0.12 -5.92
CA TYR A 79 -6.46 -1.28 -5.63
C TYR A 79 -6.44 -2.16 -6.86
N GLU A 80 -7.31 -1.94 -7.86
CA GLU A 80 -7.25 -2.65 -9.14
C GLU A 80 -5.87 -2.48 -9.80
N SER A 81 -5.37 -1.24 -9.87
CA SER A 81 -4.03 -0.94 -10.39
C SER A 81 -2.92 -1.58 -9.56
N LEU A 82 -3.02 -1.51 -8.22
CA LEU A 82 -2.06 -2.10 -7.30
C LEU A 82 -1.98 -3.62 -7.43
N ILE A 83 -3.12 -4.31 -7.39
CA ILE A 83 -3.18 -5.78 -7.47
C ILE A 83 -2.64 -6.24 -8.82
N SER A 84 -3.05 -5.59 -9.92
CA SER A 84 -2.55 -5.90 -11.27
C SER A 84 -1.03 -5.73 -11.37
N SER A 85 -0.50 -4.60 -10.90
CA SER A 85 0.93 -4.29 -10.98
C SER A 85 1.78 -5.19 -10.09
N LEU A 86 1.34 -5.45 -8.85
CA LEU A 86 2.08 -6.26 -7.89
C LEU A 86 2.07 -7.74 -8.25
N SER A 87 0.95 -8.28 -8.73
CA SER A 87 0.85 -9.69 -9.13
C SER A 87 1.64 -10.01 -10.40
N SER A 88 1.76 -9.03 -11.30
CA SER A 88 2.55 -9.16 -12.53
C SER A 88 4.05 -8.90 -12.33
N PHE A 89 4.45 -8.41 -11.15
CA PHE A 89 5.83 -8.05 -10.89
C PHE A 89 6.69 -9.26 -10.51
N ILE A 90 7.76 -9.47 -11.28
CA ILE A 90 8.76 -10.50 -11.01
C ILE A 90 10.06 -9.82 -10.53
N PRO A 91 10.35 -9.83 -9.22
CA PRO A 91 11.60 -9.29 -8.70
C PRO A 91 12.79 -10.11 -9.23
N ARG A 92 13.95 -9.45 -9.38
CA ARG A 92 15.16 -10.07 -9.91
C ARG A 92 15.60 -11.32 -9.12
N SER A 93 15.33 -11.38 -7.82
CA SER A 93 15.61 -12.55 -6.97
C SER A 93 14.83 -13.81 -7.35
N CYS A 94 13.71 -13.67 -8.07
CA CYS A 94 12.86 -14.79 -8.50
C CYS A 94 13.16 -15.24 -9.94
N ARG A 95 14.06 -14.55 -10.66
CA ARG A 95 14.41 -14.87 -12.06
C ARG A 95 15.41 -16.03 -12.22
N GLN A 96 16.07 -16.47 -11.15
CA GLN A 96 17.08 -17.54 -11.18
C GLN A 96 16.49 -18.96 -11.04
N VAL A 97 15.17 -19.11 -10.95
CA VAL A 97 14.49 -20.41 -10.80
C VAL A 97 13.79 -20.85 -12.11
N ARG A 98 14.32 -20.44 -13.26
CA ARG A 98 13.88 -20.93 -14.58
C ARG A 98 15.07 -21.42 -15.38
#